data_AF-A0A128EV66-F1
#
_entry.id   AF-A0A128EV66-F1
#
_cell.length_a   1.000
_cell.length_b   1.000
_cell.length_c   1.000
_cell.angle_alpha   90.00
_cell.angle_beta   90.00
_cell.angle_gamma   90.00
#
_symmetry.space_group_name_H-M   'P 1'
#
loop_
_entity.id
_entity.type
_entity.pdbx_description
1 polymer ?
#
loop_
_entity_poly.entity_id
_entity_poly.type
_entity_poly.pdbx_seq_one_letter_code
_entity_poly.pdbx_strand_id
1 'polypeptide(L)'
;MKFSLARQRAFDQTLNAPDFVLVYQMGKVGSSSIEASLEHAGIPSWHIHTFDDNEEFQMYHNTDDVACFFDWHIRAAYKLTLSHRKRILQKRDHLKIITLVRDPIATVVSRFFQDLHIQFIAGKKNEAIHGDMDATLRHLTDAFETQMRLDYFTDWFDRELKRQFDIDVLKHVQDPSQTHWRIEQGGCDVLLMKCEAINQSTDVLGEFLELPDFKLQSSNEASNKWYSALYQRFKETYPFERLFHLYDAPLYRTVFSEEEITQFKKKWGQ
;
A
#
# COMPACT_ATOMS: atom_id res chain seq x y z
N MET A 1 22.64 2.41 2.82
CA MET A 1 22.32 3.59 1.97
C MET A 1 22.93 4.85 2.58
N LYS A 2 24.03 5.38 2.04
CA LYS A 2 24.51 6.74 2.38
C LYS A 2 23.77 7.73 1.49
N PHE A 3 22.50 8.04 1.78
CA PHE A 3 21.96 9.26 1.22
C PHE A 3 22.71 10.41 1.87
N SER A 4 23.52 11.13 1.09
CA SER A 4 24.21 12.33 1.56
C SER A 4 23.19 13.24 2.26
N LEU A 5 23.60 13.88 3.37
CA LEU A 5 22.78 14.87 4.07
C LEU A 5 22.20 15.93 3.11
N ALA A 6 22.92 16.24 2.04
CA ALA A 6 22.46 17.13 0.97
C ALA A 6 21.18 16.62 0.28
N ARG A 7 21.07 15.31 -0.01
CA ARG A 7 19.89 14.71 -0.64
C ARG A 7 18.70 14.65 0.33
N GLN A 8 18.95 14.37 1.61
CA GLN A 8 17.89 14.42 2.64
C GLN A 8 17.34 15.84 2.77
N ARG A 9 18.22 16.87 2.81
CA ARG A 9 17.82 18.28 2.83
C ARG A 9 17.08 18.71 1.55
N ALA A 10 17.55 18.30 0.39
CA ALA A 10 16.89 18.61 -0.88
C ALA A 10 15.48 18.01 -0.92
N PHE A 11 15.29 16.79 -0.42
CA PHE A 11 13.95 16.21 -0.29
C PHE A 11 13.11 16.94 0.75
N ASP A 12 13.67 17.33 1.90
CA ASP A 12 12.91 18.09 2.90
C ASP A 12 12.47 19.47 2.35
N GLN A 13 13.19 20.03 1.37
CA GLN A 13 12.74 21.23 0.64
C GLN A 13 11.54 20.94 -0.28
N THR A 14 11.47 19.77 -0.93
CA THR A 14 10.31 19.43 -1.78
C THR A 14 9.02 19.33 -0.97
N LEU A 15 9.10 18.88 0.29
CA LEU A 15 7.96 18.83 1.21
C LEU A 15 7.34 20.21 1.51
N ASN A 16 8.06 21.30 1.24
CA ASN A 16 7.60 22.67 1.42
C ASN A 16 7.11 23.31 0.12
N ALA A 17 7.13 22.59 -1.01
CA ALA A 17 6.60 23.12 -2.25
C ALA A 17 5.09 23.43 -2.11
N PRO A 18 4.58 24.53 -2.69
CA PRO A 18 3.17 24.91 -2.55
C PRO A 18 2.22 23.85 -3.12
N ASP A 19 2.58 23.26 -4.25
CA ASP A 19 1.87 22.22 -5.01
C ASP A 19 2.23 20.79 -4.58
N PHE A 20 2.88 20.62 -3.42
CA PHE A 20 3.30 19.31 -2.93
C PHE A 20 2.10 18.37 -2.70
N VAL A 21 2.24 17.14 -3.19
CA VAL A 21 1.24 16.07 -3.02
C VAL A 21 1.81 14.91 -2.20
N LEU A 22 1.12 14.55 -1.13
CA LEU A 22 1.43 13.35 -0.38
C LEU A 22 0.63 12.16 -0.94
N VAL A 23 1.32 11.16 -1.48
CA VAL A 23 0.66 9.89 -1.84
C VAL A 23 0.80 8.93 -0.66
N TYR A 24 -0.23 8.93 0.20
CA TYR A 24 -0.21 8.22 1.48
C TYR A 24 -1.26 7.12 1.53
N GLN A 25 -0.83 5.87 1.55
CA GLN A 25 -1.71 4.75 1.26
C GLN A 25 -1.10 3.42 1.69
N MET A 26 -1.94 2.42 1.89
CA MET A 26 -1.51 1.03 2.06
C MET A 26 -0.62 0.52 0.90
N GLY A 27 0.23 -0.48 1.19
CA GLY A 27 1.01 -1.17 0.16
C GLY A 27 0.13 -1.88 -0.88
N LYS A 28 0.63 -1.98 -2.13
CA LYS A 28 0.05 -2.81 -3.21
C LYS A 28 -1.39 -2.47 -3.66
N VAL A 29 -1.72 -1.18 -3.64
CA VAL A 29 -2.98 -0.62 -4.19
C VAL A 29 -2.84 0.07 -5.56
N GLY A 30 -1.86 -0.35 -6.37
CA GLY A 30 -1.76 0.10 -7.78
C GLY A 30 -1.30 1.54 -7.99
N SER A 31 -0.65 2.15 -7.00
CA SER A 31 -0.28 3.57 -7.01
C SER A 31 0.93 3.95 -7.84
N SER A 32 1.66 2.98 -8.40
CA SER A 32 2.82 3.26 -9.24
C SER A 32 2.46 4.08 -10.48
N SER A 33 1.23 3.91 -11.00
CA SER A 33 0.70 4.77 -12.07
C SER A 33 0.54 6.22 -11.60
N ILE A 34 0.09 6.46 -10.36
CA ILE A 34 -0.01 7.82 -9.80
C ILE A 34 1.37 8.43 -9.63
N GLU A 35 2.33 7.67 -9.09
CA GLU A 35 3.73 8.12 -8.92
C GLU A 35 4.33 8.58 -10.23
N ALA A 36 4.27 7.72 -11.26
CA ALA A 36 4.78 8.04 -12.59
C ALA A 36 4.05 9.25 -13.21
N SER A 37 2.75 9.43 -12.93
CA SER A 37 1.98 10.55 -13.43
C SER A 37 2.35 11.87 -12.78
N LEU A 38 2.54 11.90 -11.46
CA LEU A 38 2.98 13.08 -10.72
C LEU A 38 4.40 13.47 -11.13
N GLU A 39 5.31 12.49 -11.27
CA GLU A 39 6.66 12.73 -11.76
C GLU A 39 6.65 13.31 -13.18
N HIS A 40 5.85 12.75 -14.09
CA HIS A 40 5.72 13.25 -15.46
C HIS A 40 5.13 14.67 -15.52
N ALA A 41 4.19 14.99 -14.64
CA ALA A 41 3.59 16.31 -14.51
C ALA A 41 4.52 17.32 -13.81
N GLY A 42 5.67 16.89 -13.28
CA GLY A 42 6.60 17.74 -12.54
C GLY A 42 6.07 18.15 -11.17
N ILE A 43 5.06 17.46 -10.64
CA ILE A 43 4.46 17.76 -9.34
C ILE A 43 5.32 17.14 -8.24
N PRO A 44 5.85 17.93 -7.29
CA PRO A 44 6.64 17.40 -6.19
C PRO A 44 5.76 16.52 -5.30
N SER A 45 6.18 15.27 -5.11
CA SER A 45 5.39 14.30 -4.35
C SER A 45 6.22 13.41 -3.45
N TRP A 46 5.56 12.80 -2.46
CA TRP A 46 6.15 11.74 -1.65
C TRP A 46 5.20 10.56 -1.53
N HIS A 47 5.69 9.40 -1.95
CA HIS A 47 5.01 8.13 -1.84
C HIS A 47 5.46 7.41 -0.56
N ILE A 48 4.50 7.13 0.33
CA ILE A 48 4.77 6.50 1.62
C ILE A 48 3.59 5.63 2.08
N HIS A 49 3.89 4.60 2.87
CA HIS A 49 2.90 3.65 3.40
C HIS A 49 2.63 3.77 4.90
N THR A 50 3.58 4.31 5.66
CA THR A 50 3.44 4.57 7.10
C THR A 50 4.49 5.57 7.57
N PHE A 51 4.17 6.39 8.56
CA PHE A 51 5.12 7.30 9.21
C PHE A 51 5.87 6.67 10.40
N ASP A 52 5.62 5.40 10.71
CA ASP A 52 6.19 4.75 11.90
C ASP A 52 7.53 4.08 11.63
N ASP A 53 7.55 3.13 10.69
CA ASP A 53 8.68 2.22 10.44
C ASP A 53 8.51 1.55 9.07
N ASN A 54 9.40 0.62 8.72
CA ASN A 54 9.20 -0.23 7.55
C ASN A 54 7.96 -1.13 7.77
N GLU A 55 7.08 -1.19 6.78
CA GLU A 55 5.76 -1.84 6.85
C GLU A 55 5.89 -3.33 7.24
N GLU A 56 6.94 -3.98 6.76
CA GLU A 56 7.27 -5.39 6.97
C GLU A 56 7.30 -5.77 8.46
N PHE A 57 7.81 -4.89 9.34
CA PHE A 57 7.86 -5.15 10.79
C PHE A 57 6.49 -5.15 11.46
N GLN A 58 5.49 -4.54 10.82
CA GLN A 58 4.12 -4.54 11.32
C GLN A 58 3.27 -5.60 10.63
N MET A 59 3.65 -6.00 9.42
CA MET A 59 2.93 -6.99 8.62
C MET A 59 3.27 -8.43 8.96
N TYR A 60 4.48 -8.69 9.44
CA TYR A 60 4.94 -10.06 9.67
C TYR A 60 5.21 -10.34 11.15
N HIS A 61 4.80 -11.51 11.61
CA HIS A 61 5.08 -12.04 12.94
C HIS A 61 6.54 -12.48 13.10
N ASN A 62 7.19 -12.97 12.03
CA ASN A 62 8.61 -13.34 12.03
C ASN A 62 9.53 -12.13 11.89
N THR A 63 9.47 -11.21 12.85
CA THR A 63 10.26 -9.96 12.82
C THR A 63 11.77 -10.19 12.77
N ASP A 64 12.25 -11.35 13.22
CA ASP A 64 13.68 -11.72 13.15
C ASP A 64 14.15 -11.94 11.72
N ASP A 65 13.35 -12.61 10.88
CA ASP A 65 13.67 -12.80 9.47
C ASP A 65 13.52 -11.46 8.71
N VAL A 66 12.53 -10.64 9.07
CA VAL A 66 12.42 -9.27 8.55
C VAL A 66 13.69 -8.47 8.89
N ALA A 67 14.17 -8.55 10.13
CA ALA A 67 15.34 -7.81 10.60
C ALA A 67 16.63 -8.13 9.82
N CYS A 68 16.74 -9.31 9.21
CA CYS A 68 17.87 -9.65 8.34
C CYS A 68 18.01 -8.70 7.14
N PHE A 69 16.95 -8.00 6.73
CA PHE A 69 16.97 -7.05 5.61
C PHE A 69 17.16 -5.60 6.02
N PHE A 70 17.15 -5.29 7.32
CA PHE A 70 17.20 -3.92 7.83
C PHE A 70 18.28 -3.74 8.90
N ASP A 71 19.36 -3.04 8.55
CA ASP A 71 20.35 -2.59 9.52
C ASP A 71 19.70 -1.69 10.58
N TRP A 72 19.91 -2.01 11.87
CA TRP A 72 19.19 -1.34 12.95
C TRP A 72 19.53 0.15 13.05
N HIS A 73 20.79 0.54 12.80
CA HIS A 73 21.20 1.95 12.86
C HIS A 73 20.55 2.74 11.72
N ILE A 74 20.48 2.15 10.53
CA ILE A 74 19.81 2.74 9.38
C ILE A 74 18.30 2.86 9.65
N ARG A 75 17.67 1.82 10.21
CA ARG A 75 16.26 1.84 10.58
C ARG A 75 15.95 2.91 11.63
N ALA A 76 16.76 3.01 12.69
CA ALA A 76 16.59 4.04 13.71
C ALA A 76 16.67 5.45 13.11
N ALA A 77 17.67 5.71 12.24
CA ALA A 77 17.77 6.98 11.53
C ALA A 77 16.56 7.23 10.61
N TYR A 78 16.07 6.20 9.92
CA TYR A 78 14.90 6.29 9.05
C TYR A 78 13.64 6.72 9.84
N LYS A 79 13.39 6.13 11.02
CA LYS A 79 12.26 6.51 11.89
C LYS A 79 12.34 7.98 12.34
N LEU A 80 13.54 8.47 12.62
CA LEU A 80 13.76 9.88 12.95
C LEU A 80 13.45 10.78 11.74
N THR A 81 13.91 10.40 10.56
CA THR A 81 13.60 11.10 9.31
C THR A 81 12.09 11.13 9.04
N LEU A 82 11.38 10.00 9.18
CA LEU A 82 9.92 9.94 9.03
C LEU A 82 9.22 10.87 10.03
N SER A 83 9.61 10.83 11.29
CA SER A 83 9.06 11.68 12.35
C SER A 83 9.30 13.17 12.07
N HIS A 84 10.47 13.53 11.56
CA HIS A 84 10.79 14.90 11.16
C HIS A 84 9.91 15.37 10.00
N ARG A 85 9.83 14.59 8.93
CA ARG A 85 9.04 14.94 7.73
C ARG A 85 7.56 14.99 8.01
N LYS A 86 7.04 14.08 8.83
CA LYS A 86 5.66 14.14 9.32
C LYS A 86 5.35 15.49 9.97
N ARG A 87 6.23 16.00 10.83
CA ARG A 87 6.06 17.30 11.48
C ARG A 87 6.10 18.47 10.50
N ILE A 88 6.85 18.36 9.40
CA ILE A 88 6.81 19.37 8.33
C ILE A 88 5.43 19.37 7.69
N LEU A 89 4.93 18.19 7.30
CA LEU A 89 3.64 18.03 6.64
C LEU A 89 2.46 18.47 7.53
N GLN A 90 2.46 18.11 8.81
CA GLN A 90 1.42 18.49 9.79
C GLN A 90 1.38 19.99 10.09
N LYS A 91 2.42 20.75 9.73
CA LYS A 91 2.47 22.22 9.91
C LYS A 91 2.02 23.00 8.69
N ARG A 92 1.71 22.32 7.58
CA ARG A 92 1.24 22.99 6.37
C ARG A 92 -0.19 23.49 6.59
N ASP A 93 -0.47 24.68 6.10
CA ASP A 93 -1.84 25.23 6.09
C ASP A 93 -2.75 24.44 5.13
N HIS A 94 -2.16 23.93 4.04
CA HIS A 94 -2.83 23.10 3.06
C HIS A 94 -1.93 21.93 2.61
N LEU A 95 -2.47 20.71 2.66
CA LEU A 95 -1.81 19.49 2.22
C LEU A 95 -2.77 18.63 1.39
N LYS A 96 -2.45 18.44 0.10
CA LYS A 96 -3.13 17.47 -0.75
C LYS A 96 -2.62 16.06 -0.47
N ILE A 97 -3.53 15.13 -0.24
CA ILE A 97 -3.23 13.72 -0.01
C ILE A 97 -3.98 12.87 -1.04
N ILE A 98 -3.28 12.00 -1.75
CA ILE A 98 -3.91 10.96 -2.57
C ILE A 98 -3.75 9.63 -1.85
N THR A 99 -4.87 8.93 -1.66
CA THR A 99 -4.88 7.59 -1.07
C THR A 99 -5.77 6.65 -1.88
N LEU A 100 -5.43 5.37 -1.84
CA LEU A 100 -6.11 4.31 -2.56
C LEU A 100 -6.54 3.19 -1.62
N VAL A 101 -7.63 2.54 -1.99
CA VAL A 101 -8.11 1.29 -1.38
C VAL A 101 -8.37 0.28 -2.50
N ARG A 102 -8.10 -1.00 -2.24
CA ARG A 102 -8.21 -2.08 -3.22
C ARG A 102 -8.84 -3.29 -2.55
N ASP A 103 -9.39 -4.19 -3.34
CA ASP A 103 -9.75 -5.56 -2.94
C ASP A 103 -8.74 -6.12 -1.89
N PRO A 104 -9.18 -6.42 -0.65
CA PRO A 104 -8.30 -6.84 0.44
C PRO A 104 -7.48 -8.07 0.08
N ILE A 105 -8.11 -9.07 -0.55
CA ILE A 105 -7.43 -10.31 -0.90
C ILE A 105 -6.35 -10.03 -1.94
N ALA A 106 -6.67 -9.22 -2.97
CA ALA A 106 -5.69 -8.81 -3.97
C ALA A 106 -4.49 -8.08 -3.35
N THR A 107 -4.75 -7.24 -2.34
CA THR A 107 -3.74 -6.44 -1.65
C THR A 107 -2.80 -7.34 -0.83
N VAL A 108 -3.37 -8.17 0.04
CA VAL A 108 -2.64 -9.11 0.91
C VAL A 108 -1.80 -10.08 0.09
N VAL A 109 -2.40 -10.72 -0.91
CA VAL A 109 -1.70 -11.67 -1.79
C VAL A 109 -0.58 -10.98 -2.57
N SER A 110 -0.86 -9.81 -3.14
CA SER A 110 0.16 -9.08 -3.90
C SER A 110 1.33 -8.64 -3.02
N ARG A 111 1.06 -8.28 -1.75
CA ARG A 111 2.08 -7.89 -0.79
C ARG A 111 2.94 -9.08 -0.35
N PHE A 112 2.33 -10.22 -0.05
CA PHE A 112 3.06 -11.44 0.31
C PHE A 112 4.09 -11.83 -0.76
N PHE A 113 3.69 -11.85 -2.03
CA PHE A 113 4.59 -12.20 -3.13
C PHE A 113 5.63 -11.12 -3.46
N GLN A 114 5.33 -9.84 -3.17
CA GLN A 114 6.34 -8.78 -3.24
C GLN A 114 7.47 -9.03 -2.24
N ASP A 115 7.14 -9.56 -1.07
CA ASP A 115 8.06 -9.81 0.04
C ASP A 115 8.51 -11.26 0.15
N LEU A 116 8.38 -12.04 -0.93
CA LEU A 116 8.66 -13.48 -0.94
C LEU A 116 10.07 -13.83 -0.43
N HIS A 117 11.02 -12.91 -0.62
CA HIS A 117 12.39 -13.02 -0.12
C HIS A 117 12.48 -13.17 1.41
N ILE A 118 11.54 -12.60 2.17
CA ILE A 118 11.46 -12.73 3.63
C ILE A 118 11.13 -14.17 4.01
N GLN A 119 10.15 -14.75 3.32
CA GLN A 119 9.68 -16.13 3.58
C GLN A 119 10.72 -17.18 3.20
N PHE A 120 11.66 -16.82 2.33
CA PHE A 120 12.74 -17.69 1.90
C PHE A 120 13.85 -17.84 2.94
N ILE A 121 13.96 -16.96 3.94
CA ILE A 121 14.94 -17.14 5.02
C ILE A 121 14.60 -18.38 5.84
N ALA A 122 13.39 -18.45 6.40
CA ALA A 122 12.90 -19.63 7.11
C ALA A 122 12.90 -20.86 6.20
N GLY A 123 12.44 -20.71 4.96
CA GLY A 123 12.36 -21.80 3.98
C GLY A 123 13.71 -22.40 3.55
N LYS A 124 14.81 -21.62 3.64
CA LYS A 124 16.17 -22.14 3.45
C LYS A 124 16.73 -22.79 4.72
N LYS A 125 16.37 -22.28 5.90
CA LYS A 125 16.78 -22.86 7.20
C LYS A 125 16.17 -24.24 7.43
N ASN A 126 14.94 -24.48 6.96
CA ASN A 126 14.21 -25.74 7.13
C ASN A 126 14.26 -26.67 5.91
N GLU A 127 15.13 -26.37 4.94
CA GLU A 127 15.30 -27.11 3.68
C GLU A 127 14.05 -27.21 2.77
N ALA A 128 12.98 -26.46 3.06
CA ALA A 128 11.75 -26.49 2.26
C ALA A 128 11.92 -25.87 0.86
N ILE A 129 12.98 -25.10 0.62
CA ILE A 129 13.27 -24.40 -0.64
C ILE A 129 14.53 -24.99 -1.30
N HIS A 130 14.48 -26.27 -1.67
CA HIS A 130 15.56 -26.96 -2.41
C HIS A 130 15.01 -27.73 -3.62
N GLY A 131 14.56 -27.01 -4.65
CA GLY A 131 14.23 -27.59 -5.96
C GLY A 131 12.91 -28.40 -6.00
N ASP A 132 12.30 -28.70 -4.86
CA ASP A 132 10.95 -29.27 -4.76
C ASP A 132 9.90 -28.14 -4.71
N MET A 133 9.10 -28.05 -5.77
CA MET A 133 8.05 -27.05 -5.92
C MET A 133 6.91 -27.27 -4.91
N ASP A 134 6.54 -28.53 -4.64
CA ASP A 134 5.43 -28.83 -3.73
C ASP A 134 5.83 -28.57 -2.28
N ALA A 135 7.06 -28.89 -1.89
CA ALA A 135 7.60 -28.51 -0.58
C ALA A 135 7.66 -27.00 -0.40
N THR A 136 8.14 -26.28 -1.42
CA THR A 136 8.18 -24.82 -1.43
C THR A 136 6.77 -24.24 -1.27
N LEU A 137 5.80 -24.78 -2.03
CA LEU A 137 4.42 -24.31 -2.00
C LEU A 137 3.76 -24.54 -0.62
N ARG A 138 3.97 -25.70 -0.01
CA ARG A 138 3.49 -25.98 1.36
C ARG A 138 4.05 -25.00 2.37
N HIS A 139 5.36 -24.73 2.32
CA HIS A 139 6.00 -23.74 3.19
C HIS A 139 5.44 -22.34 2.96
N LEU A 140 5.20 -21.93 1.72
CA LEU A 140 4.62 -20.63 1.42
C LEU A 140 3.18 -20.48 1.89
N THR A 141 2.36 -21.53 1.76
CA THR A 141 1.01 -21.55 2.32
C THR A 141 1.03 -21.42 3.84
N ASP A 142 1.87 -22.19 4.52
CA ASP A 142 2.02 -22.09 5.98
C ASP A 142 2.51 -20.69 6.40
N ALA A 143 3.50 -20.13 5.72
CA ALA A 143 4.00 -18.80 6.01
C ALA A 143 2.96 -17.70 5.76
N PHE A 144 2.15 -17.84 4.70
CA PHE A 144 1.06 -16.93 4.40
C PHE A 144 0.00 -16.93 5.50
N GLU A 145 -0.38 -18.10 6.02
CA GLU A 145 -1.41 -18.24 7.05
C GLU A 145 -0.91 -17.89 8.45
N THR A 146 0.38 -18.12 8.76
CA THR A 146 0.89 -18.03 10.14
C THR A 146 1.84 -16.87 10.38
N GLN A 147 2.59 -16.42 9.37
CA GLN A 147 3.59 -15.37 9.54
C GLN A 147 3.09 -14.01 9.09
N MET A 148 2.15 -13.95 8.15
CA MET A 148 1.59 -12.68 7.69
C MET A 148 0.34 -12.32 8.50
N ARG A 149 0.28 -11.07 8.96
CA ARG A 149 -0.94 -10.47 9.52
C ARG A 149 -1.89 -10.10 8.38
N LEU A 150 -2.77 -11.05 8.04
CA LEU A 150 -3.70 -10.94 6.91
C LEU A 150 -4.68 -9.76 7.06
N ASP A 151 -4.99 -9.35 8.29
CA ASP A 151 -5.87 -8.24 8.63
C ASP A 151 -5.18 -6.87 8.67
N TYR A 152 -3.87 -6.79 8.46
CA TYR A 152 -3.05 -5.57 8.64
C TYR A 152 -3.59 -4.33 7.90
N PHE A 153 -4.24 -4.50 6.75
CA PHE A 153 -4.77 -3.39 5.96
C PHE A 153 -6.18 -2.96 6.37
N THR A 154 -6.89 -3.77 7.16
CA THR A 154 -8.30 -3.55 7.51
C THR A 154 -8.51 -2.30 8.38
N ASP A 155 -7.49 -1.92 9.16
CA ASP A 155 -7.48 -0.77 10.07
C ASP A 155 -6.47 0.31 9.64
N TRP A 156 -5.91 0.22 8.42
CA TRP A 156 -4.82 1.09 7.97
C TRP A 156 -5.19 2.57 8.05
N PHE A 157 -6.41 2.95 7.66
CA PHE A 157 -6.85 4.35 7.71
C PHE A 157 -6.95 4.90 9.14
N ASP A 158 -7.37 4.07 10.12
CA ASP A 158 -7.39 4.47 11.52
C ASP A 158 -5.95 4.60 12.07
N ARG A 159 -5.08 3.63 11.76
CA ARG A 159 -3.68 3.65 12.20
C ARG A 159 -2.85 4.75 11.54
N GLU A 160 -3.23 5.19 10.35
CA GLU A 160 -2.43 6.15 9.59
C GLU A 160 -3.13 7.50 9.40
N LEU A 161 -4.12 7.63 8.51
CA LEU A 161 -4.74 8.94 8.26
C LEU A 161 -5.37 9.55 9.51
N LYS A 162 -6.09 8.75 10.31
CA LYS A 162 -6.71 9.24 11.54
C LYS A 162 -5.68 9.54 12.62
N ARG A 163 -4.77 8.61 12.91
CA ARG A 163 -3.74 8.84 13.95
C ARG A 163 -2.79 10.00 13.61
N GLN A 164 -2.42 10.17 12.34
CA GLN A 164 -1.38 11.13 11.94
C GLN A 164 -1.95 12.48 11.50
N PHE A 165 -3.17 12.53 10.94
CA PHE A 165 -3.77 13.75 10.41
C PHE A 165 -5.18 14.03 10.95
N ASP A 166 -5.68 13.22 11.89
CA ASP A 166 -7.03 13.31 12.47
C ASP A 166 -8.17 13.11 11.44
N ILE A 167 -7.88 12.43 10.32
CA ILE A 167 -8.85 12.20 9.23
C ILE A 167 -9.48 10.82 9.38
N ASP A 168 -10.74 10.80 9.82
CA ASP A 168 -11.54 9.58 9.96
C ASP A 168 -12.26 9.25 8.65
N VAL A 169 -11.57 8.55 7.76
CA VAL A 169 -12.02 8.25 6.39
C VAL A 169 -13.43 7.65 6.34
N LEU A 170 -13.74 6.72 7.24
CA LEU A 170 -15.02 5.99 7.21
C LEU A 170 -16.23 6.88 7.49
N LYS A 171 -16.05 8.07 8.10
CA LYS A 171 -17.14 9.03 8.32
C LYS A 171 -17.52 9.80 7.05
N HIS A 172 -16.61 9.86 6.07
CA HIS A 172 -16.76 10.68 4.86
C HIS A 172 -17.14 9.85 3.64
N VAL A 173 -16.87 8.55 3.66
CA VAL A 173 -17.28 7.62 2.59
C VAL A 173 -18.78 7.38 2.70
N GLN A 174 -19.48 7.75 1.63
CA GLN A 174 -20.92 7.57 1.46
C GLN A 174 -21.16 6.95 0.09
N ASP A 175 -22.24 6.18 -0.05
CA ASP A 175 -22.61 5.52 -1.30
C ASP A 175 -21.47 4.66 -1.90
N PRO A 176 -21.43 3.36 -1.60
CA PRO A 176 -20.38 2.48 -2.09
C PRO A 176 -20.39 2.28 -3.61
N SER A 177 -21.36 2.82 -4.37
CA SER A 177 -21.31 2.82 -5.83
C SER A 177 -20.31 3.83 -6.40
N GLN A 178 -19.90 4.83 -5.60
CA GLN A 178 -18.87 5.79 -5.99
C GLN A 178 -17.50 5.12 -6.09
N THR A 179 -16.63 5.70 -6.92
CA THR A 179 -15.27 5.20 -7.16
C THR A 179 -14.20 6.04 -6.46
N HIS A 180 -14.59 7.20 -5.95
CA HIS A 180 -13.70 8.15 -5.29
C HIS A 180 -14.48 9.07 -4.35
N TRP A 181 -13.78 9.66 -3.39
CA TRP A 181 -14.31 10.62 -2.42
C TRP A 181 -13.27 11.69 -2.12
N ARG A 182 -13.72 12.92 -1.92
CA ARG A 182 -12.89 14.05 -1.49
C ARG A 182 -13.22 14.42 -0.05
N ILE A 183 -12.19 14.61 0.78
CA ILE A 183 -12.33 14.89 2.21
C ILE A 183 -11.49 16.12 2.54
N GLU A 184 -12.15 17.19 2.96
CA GLU A 184 -11.47 18.41 3.42
C GLU A 184 -11.60 18.52 4.94
N GLN A 185 -10.49 18.35 5.66
CA GLN A 185 -10.47 18.40 7.12
C GLN A 185 -9.09 18.79 7.65
N GLY A 186 -9.04 19.73 8.60
CA GLY A 186 -7.81 20.04 9.36
C GLY A 186 -6.64 20.53 8.51
N GLY A 187 -6.90 21.28 7.43
CA GLY A 187 -5.87 21.72 6.47
C GLY A 187 -5.43 20.64 5.49
N CYS A 188 -6.01 19.44 5.54
CA CYS A 188 -5.79 18.39 4.55
C CYS A 188 -6.95 18.35 3.56
N ASP A 189 -6.61 18.11 2.29
CA ASP A 189 -7.53 17.80 1.21
C ASP A 189 -7.17 16.42 0.68
N VAL A 190 -8.02 15.43 0.93
CA VAL A 190 -7.74 14.02 0.67
C VAL A 190 -8.61 13.50 -0.45
N LEU A 191 -7.99 12.96 -1.48
CA LEU A 191 -8.64 12.17 -2.51
C LEU A 191 -8.46 10.69 -2.20
N LEU A 192 -9.55 10.02 -1.80
CA LEU A 192 -9.63 8.57 -1.69
C LEU A 192 -10.18 8.00 -3.00
N MET A 193 -9.55 6.95 -3.55
CA MET A 193 -10.04 6.26 -4.74
C MET A 193 -10.01 4.74 -4.58
N LYS A 194 -10.94 4.06 -5.25
CA LYS A 194 -10.85 2.63 -5.51
C LYS A 194 -9.78 2.36 -6.56
N CYS A 195 -8.85 1.46 -6.27
CA CYS A 195 -7.82 1.02 -7.20
C CYS A 195 -8.43 0.39 -8.46
N GLU A 196 -9.59 -0.25 -8.33
CA GLU A 196 -10.34 -0.89 -9.42
C GLU A 196 -10.78 0.11 -10.49
N ALA A 197 -10.95 1.38 -10.12
CA ALA A 197 -11.38 2.46 -11.01
C ALA A 197 -10.23 3.39 -11.46
N ILE A 198 -8.98 3.12 -11.06
CA ILE A 198 -7.85 4.05 -11.25
C ILE A 198 -7.66 4.52 -12.71
N ASN A 199 -7.84 3.62 -13.68
CA ASN A 199 -7.68 3.93 -15.11
C ASN A 199 -8.77 4.88 -15.63
N GLN A 200 -9.87 5.02 -14.90
CA GLN A 200 -10.99 5.92 -15.20
C GLN A 200 -10.92 7.21 -14.36
N SER A 201 -9.95 7.33 -13.45
CA SER A 201 -9.81 8.44 -12.51
C SER A 201 -8.95 9.60 -13.02
N THR A 202 -8.59 9.63 -14.31
CA THR A 202 -7.74 10.69 -14.89
C THR A 202 -8.35 12.07 -14.68
N ASP A 203 -9.64 12.24 -14.97
CA ASP A 203 -10.33 13.53 -14.85
C ASP A 203 -10.44 13.95 -13.38
N VAL A 204 -10.75 12.99 -12.49
CA VAL A 204 -10.80 13.20 -11.03
C VAL A 204 -9.45 13.65 -10.49
N LEU A 205 -8.36 13.01 -10.94
CA LEU A 205 -7.00 13.39 -10.56
C LEU A 205 -6.63 14.77 -11.12
N GLY A 206 -6.99 15.06 -12.36
CA GLY A 206 -6.75 16.37 -12.97
C GLY A 206 -7.47 17.50 -12.24
N GLU A 207 -8.74 17.29 -11.87
CA GLU A 207 -9.49 18.26 -11.06
C GLU A 207 -8.87 18.44 -9.68
N PHE A 208 -8.57 17.35 -8.98
CA PHE A 208 -7.97 17.39 -7.64
C PHE A 208 -6.59 18.06 -7.63
N LEU A 209 -5.78 17.83 -8.66
CA LEU A 209 -4.46 18.41 -8.82
C LEU A 209 -4.48 19.82 -9.42
N GLU A 210 -5.65 20.33 -9.81
CA GLU A 210 -5.81 21.60 -10.54
C GLU A 210 -4.99 21.62 -11.85
N LEU A 211 -4.91 20.47 -12.51
CA LEU A 211 -4.18 20.27 -13.77
C LEU A 211 -5.12 19.67 -14.83
N PRO A 212 -5.78 20.50 -15.66
CA PRO A 212 -6.76 20.04 -16.65
C PRO A 212 -6.19 19.07 -17.70
N ASP A 213 -4.90 19.18 -18.01
CA ASP A 213 -4.20 18.31 -18.98
C ASP A 213 -3.50 17.11 -18.32
N PHE A 214 -3.90 16.74 -17.08
CA PHE A 214 -3.32 15.58 -16.38
C PHE A 214 -3.54 14.29 -17.17
N LYS A 215 -2.50 13.47 -17.27
CA LYS A 215 -2.56 12.18 -17.96
C LYS A 215 -2.02 11.09 -17.06
N LEU A 216 -2.87 10.11 -16.78
CA LEU A 216 -2.45 8.91 -16.08
C LEU A 216 -1.46 8.12 -16.93
N GLN A 217 -0.26 7.95 -16.39
CA GLN A 217 0.79 7.12 -16.98
C GLN A 217 0.57 5.66 -16.57
N SER A 218 0.64 4.75 -17.54
CA SER A 218 0.65 3.32 -17.24
C SER A 218 2.01 2.90 -16.70
N SER A 219 2.06 2.46 -15.45
CA SER A 219 3.23 1.73 -14.96
C SER A 219 3.08 0.27 -15.37
N ASN A 220 3.92 -0.21 -16.29
CA ASN A 220 3.99 -1.64 -16.61
C ASN A 220 4.57 -2.39 -15.40
N GLU A 221 3.72 -2.83 -14.46
CA GLU A 221 4.15 -3.75 -13.40
C GLU A 221 4.54 -5.08 -14.08
N ALA A 222 5.84 -5.38 -13.99
CA ALA A 222 6.49 -6.49 -14.67
C ALA A 222 5.75 -7.83 -14.49
N SER A 223 5.15 -8.30 -15.57
CA SER A 223 4.78 -9.71 -15.79
C SER A 223 5.98 -10.67 -15.74
N ASN A 224 7.19 -10.13 -15.55
CA ASN A 224 8.48 -10.83 -15.54
C ASN A 224 9.10 -10.97 -14.14
N LYS A 225 8.26 -11.07 -13.09
CA LYS A 225 8.73 -11.34 -11.73
C LYS A 225 9.20 -12.80 -11.62
N TRP A 226 10.38 -13.01 -11.02
CA TRP A 226 11.04 -14.32 -10.90
C TRP A 226 10.19 -15.40 -10.19
N TYR A 227 9.16 -14.98 -9.45
CA TYR A 227 8.23 -15.84 -8.71
C TYR A 227 6.89 -16.10 -9.43
N SER A 228 6.75 -15.74 -10.71
CA SER A 228 5.48 -15.86 -11.45
C SER A 228 4.91 -17.28 -11.45
N ALA A 229 5.76 -18.31 -11.61
CA ALA A 229 5.34 -19.71 -11.58
C ALA A 229 4.81 -20.13 -10.19
N LEU A 230 5.50 -19.76 -9.12
CA LEU A 230 5.07 -20.01 -7.74
C LEU A 230 3.75 -19.29 -7.44
N TYR A 231 3.62 -18.05 -7.90
CA TYR A 231 2.40 -17.28 -7.73
C TYR A 231 1.18 -17.93 -8.40
N GLN A 232 1.31 -18.40 -9.64
CA GLN A 232 0.20 -19.10 -10.31
C GLN A 232 -0.17 -20.39 -9.58
N ARG A 233 0.82 -21.20 -9.20
CA ARG A 233 0.58 -22.44 -8.44
C ARG A 233 -0.09 -22.20 -7.10
N PHE A 234 0.34 -21.16 -6.38
CA PHE A 234 -0.31 -20.74 -5.14
C PHE A 234 -1.77 -20.34 -5.39
N LYS A 235 -2.02 -19.54 -6.42
CA LYS A 235 -3.38 -19.15 -6.77
C LYS A 235 -4.29 -20.33 -7.13
N GLU A 236 -3.76 -21.34 -7.80
CA GLU A 236 -4.51 -22.54 -8.19
C GLU A 236 -4.83 -23.48 -7.02
N THR A 237 -4.08 -23.38 -5.91
CA THR A 237 -4.12 -24.38 -4.82
C THR A 237 -4.58 -23.82 -3.49
N TYR A 238 -4.42 -22.52 -3.25
CA TYR A 238 -4.80 -21.88 -2.00
C TYR A 238 -6.32 -21.62 -1.96
N PRO A 239 -7.05 -22.08 -0.92
CA PRO A 239 -8.48 -21.85 -0.79
C PRO A 239 -8.76 -20.42 -0.30
N PHE A 240 -8.91 -19.47 -1.22
CA PHE A 240 -9.09 -18.05 -0.90
C PHE A 240 -10.38 -17.71 -0.15
N GLU A 241 -11.35 -18.62 -0.11
CA GLU A 241 -12.56 -18.49 0.72
C GLU A 241 -12.20 -18.30 2.19
N ARG A 242 -11.05 -18.82 2.64
CA ARG A 242 -10.50 -18.58 3.99
C ARG A 242 -10.32 -17.11 4.30
N LEU A 243 -10.08 -16.27 3.29
CA LEU A 243 -9.85 -14.83 3.43
C LEU A 243 -11.12 -13.99 3.27
N PHE A 244 -12.29 -14.59 3.03
CA PHE A 244 -13.52 -13.82 2.79
C PHE A 244 -13.97 -13.00 4.01
N HIS A 245 -13.51 -13.36 5.20
CA HIS A 245 -13.72 -12.59 6.42
C HIS A 245 -13.08 -11.19 6.36
N LEU A 246 -12.06 -10.97 5.50
CA LEU A 246 -11.47 -9.64 5.34
C LEU A 246 -12.47 -8.62 4.82
N TYR A 247 -13.44 -9.04 3.99
CA TYR A 247 -14.51 -8.16 3.50
C TYR A 247 -15.47 -7.73 4.61
N ASP A 248 -15.44 -8.37 5.78
CA ASP A 248 -16.31 -8.01 6.91
C ASP A 248 -15.79 -6.81 7.70
N ALA A 249 -14.53 -6.39 7.46
CA ALA A 249 -13.97 -5.23 8.13
C ALA A 249 -14.77 -3.94 7.78
N PRO A 250 -14.93 -3.01 8.73
CA PRO A 250 -15.68 -1.76 8.51
C PRO A 250 -15.23 -1.01 7.26
N LEU A 251 -13.92 -0.95 7.02
CA LEU A 251 -13.35 -0.35 5.81
C LEU A 251 -14.00 -0.88 4.53
N TYR A 252 -13.97 -2.19 4.33
CA TYR A 252 -14.39 -2.79 3.07
C TYR A 252 -15.90 -2.80 2.90
N ARG A 253 -16.66 -2.95 3.99
CA ARG A 253 -18.12 -2.82 3.98
C ARG A 253 -18.60 -1.41 3.67
N THR A 254 -17.82 -0.38 4.05
CA THR A 254 -18.17 1.01 3.78
C THR A 254 -17.77 1.43 2.36
N VAL A 255 -16.61 0.97 1.88
CA VAL A 255 -16.06 1.38 0.58
C VAL A 255 -16.66 0.62 -0.61
N PHE A 256 -16.88 -0.69 -0.46
CA PHE A 256 -17.31 -1.55 -1.56
C PHE A 256 -18.78 -1.95 -1.41
N SER A 257 -19.50 -2.00 -2.53
CA SER A 257 -20.89 -2.43 -2.56
C SER A 257 -20.98 -3.95 -2.35
N GLU A 258 -22.16 -4.44 -1.96
CA GLU A 258 -22.39 -5.88 -1.82
C GLU A 258 -22.19 -6.62 -3.16
N GLU A 259 -22.53 -5.97 -4.28
CA GLU A 259 -22.28 -6.49 -5.62
C GLU A 259 -20.79 -6.60 -5.92
N GLU A 260 -20.00 -5.56 -5.59
CA GLU A 260 -18.54 -5.59 -5.75
C GLU A 260 -17.91 -6.68 -4.88
N ILE A 261 -18.29 -6.77 -3.60
CA ILE A 261 -17.82 -7.81 -2.69
C ILE A 261 -18.18 -9.20 -3.21
N THR A 262 -19.40 -9.39 -3.72
CA THR A 262 -19.83 -10.66 -4.33
C THR A 262 -19.00 -11.00 -5.57
N GLN A 263 -18.69 -10.01 -6.41
CA GLN A 263 -17.83 -10.20 -7.57
C GLN A 263 -16.39 -10.56 -7.18
N PHE A 264 -15.84 -9.92 -6.14
CA PHE A 264 -14.53 -10.28 -5.61
C PHE A 264 -14.52 -11.71 -5.07
N LYS A 265 -15.49 -12.08 -4.22
CA LYS A 265 -15.62 -13.44 -3.70
C LYS A 265 -15.76 -14.47 -4.83
N LYS A 266 -16.56 -14.20 -5.86
CA LYS A 266 -16.68 -15.07 -7.03
C LYS A 266 -15.37 -15.21 -7.80
N LYS A 267 -14.61 -14.13 -7.96
CA LYS A 267 -13.30 -14.13 -8.62
C LYS A 267 -12.27 -14.95 -7.85
N TRP A 268 -12.31 -14.91 -6.52
CA TRP A 268 -11.33 -15.59 -5.66
C TRP A 268 -11.70 -17.03 -5.32
N GLY A 269 -12.98 -17.40 -5.34
CA GLY A 269 -13.44 -18.78 -5.15
C GLY A 269 -13.50 -19.61 -6.44
N GLN A 270 -12.77 -19.21 -7.48
CA GLN A 270 -12.64 -19.91 -8.76
C GLN A 270 -11.32 -20.65 -8.86
#